data_AF-A0A1F8WQE8-F1
#
_entry.id   AF-A0A1F8WQE8-F1
#
_cell.length_a   1.000
_cell.length_b   1.000
_cell.length_c   1.000
_cell.angle_alpha   90.00
_cell.angle_beta   90.00
_cell.angle_gamma   90.00
#
_symmetry.space_group_name_H-M   'P 1'
#
loop_
_entity.id
_entity.type
_entity.pdbx_description
1 polymer ?
#
loop_
_entity_poly.entity_id
_entity_poly.type
_entity_poly.pdbx_seq_one_letter_code
_entity_poly.pdbx_strand_id
1 'polypeptide(L)' 'MLSATVKKEIINEVGRLGYEQQRRVLDFARALVITGPKGVPGKQLLSFAGTIPAADLKEMEKAIEDSCEKVDINEW' A
#
# COMPACT_ATOMS: atom_id res chain seq x y z
N MET A 1 10.63 3.29 -14.79
CA MET A 1 11.31 2.71 -15.98
C MET A 1 12.23 1.59 -15.52
N LEU A 2 12.30 0.48 -16.26
CA LEU A 2 13.22 -0.61 -15.96
C LEU A 2 14.65 -0.17 -16.27
N SER A 3 15.57 -0.29 -15.31
CA SER A 3 16.99 -0.01 -15.51
C SER A 3 17.58 -0.91 -16.61
N ALA A 4 18.41 -0.34 -17.49
CA ALA A 4 19.05 -1.09 -18.58
C ALA A 4 19.92 -2.24 -18.06
N THR A 5 20.62 -2.05 -16.94
CA THR A 5 21.43 -3.07 -16.27
C THR A 5 20.54 -4.21 -15.78
N VAL A 6 19.49 -3.90 -15.03
CA VAL A 6 18.55 -4.89 -14.48
C VAL A 6 17.83 -5.67 -15.57
N LYS A 7 17.44 -5.00 -16.67
CA LYS A 7 16.85 -5.67 -17.83
C LYS A 7 17.78 -6.72 -18.42
N LYS A 8 19.06 -6.38 -18.59
CA LYS A 8 20.07 -7.28 -19.17
C LYS A 8 20.31 -8.49 -18.28
N GLU A 9 20.45 -8.27 -16.97
CA GLU A 9 20.64 -9.35 -15.99
C GLU A 9 19.45 -10.31 -15.95
N ILE A 10 18.21 -9.79 -15.94
CA ILE A 10 17.00 -10.62 -15.99
C ILE A 10 16.99 -11.49 -17.24
N ILE A 11 17.30 -10.92 -18.42
CA ILE A 11 17.33 -11.68 -19.68
C ILE A 11 18.39 -12.79 -19.62
N ASN A 12 19.57 -12.49 -19.10
CA ASN A 12 20.66 -13.46 -18.98
C ASN A 12 20.29 -14.63 -18.06
N GLU A 13 19.76 -14.34 -16.87
CA GLU A 13 19.41 -15.39 -15.91
C GLU A 13 18.22 -16.21 -16.37
N VAL A 14 17.17 -15.58 -16.91
CA VAL A 14 16.00 -16.30 -17.45
C VAL A 14 16.38 -17.13 -18.68
N GLY A 15 17.31 -16.66 -19.51
CA GLY A 15 17.80 -17.40 -20.67
C GLY A 15 18.51 -18.72 -20.32
N ARG A 16 19.00 -18.86 -19.08
CA ARG A 16 19.65 -20.09 -18.58
C ARG A 16 18.66 -21.12 -18.02
N LEU A 17 17.40 -20.72 -17.84
CA LEU A 17 16.36 -21.57 -17.29
C LEU A 17 15.71 -22.44 -18.39
N GLY A 18 15.21 -23.61 -18.00
CA GLY A 18 14.32 -24.41 -18.83
C GLY A 18 12.96 -23.72 -19.03
N TYR A 19 12.24 -24.13 -20.08
CA TYR A 19 10.98 -23.49 -20.50
C TYR A 19 9.94 -23.36 -19.36
N GLU A 20 9.74 -24.41 -18.56
CA GLU A 20 8.81 -24.38 -17.43
C GLU A 20 9.20 -23.35 -16.38
N GLN A 21 10.49 -23.24 -16.08
CA GLN A 21 11.00 -22.26 -15.13
C GLN A 21 10.91 -20.84 -15.70
N GLN A 22 11.17 -20.64 -16.99
CA GLN A 22 10.95 -19.36 -17.66
C GLN A 22 9.48 -18.93 -17.56
N ARG A 23 8.55 -19.86 -17.79
CA ARG A 23 7.12 -19.60 -17.67
C ARG A 23 6.73 -19.20 -16.25
N ARG A 24 7.27 -19.90 -15.24
CA ARG A 24 7.07 -19.57 -13.83
C ARG A 24 7.57 -18.17 -13.47
N VAL A 25 8.73 -17.75 -13.98
CA VAL A 25 9.25 -16.39 -13.76
C VAL A 25 8.33 -15.34 -14.39
N LEU A 26 7.83 -15.58 -15.61
CA LEU A 26 6.89 -14.69 -16.28
C LEU A 26 5.58 -14.55 -15.48
N ASP A 27 5.03 -15.64 -15.00
CA ASP A 27 3.78 -15.63 -14.23
C ASP A 27 3.97 -14.94 -12.87
N PHE A 28 5.13 -15.10 -12.23
CA PHE A 28 5.49 -14.33 -11.03
C PHE A 28 5.59 -12.83 -11.30
N ALA A 29 6.27 -12.41 -12.38
CA ALA A 29 6.37 -11.00 -12.75
C ALA A 29 4.97 -10.38 -13.01
N ARG A 30 4.07 -11.12 -13.65
CA ARG A 30 2.66 -10.71 -13.82
C ARG A 30 1.93 -10.58 -12.49
N ALA A 31 2.13 -11.54 -11.59
CA ALA A 31 1.54 -11.48 -10.26
C ALA A 31 1.98 -10.21 -9.51
N LEU A 32 3.28 -9.85 -9.55
CA LEU A 32 3.78 -8.62 -8.92
C LEU A 32 3.11 -7.34 -9.45
N VAL A 33 2.75 -7.30 -10.74
CA VAL A 33 1.99 -6.17 -11.32
C VAL A 33 0.56 -6.12 -10.78
N ILE A 34 -0.03 -7.28 -10.48
CA ILE A 34 -1.40 -7.40 -9.96
C ILE A 34 -1.45 -7.14 -8.45
N THR A 35 -0.47 -7.65 -7.71
CA THR A 35 -0.41 -7.63 -6.23
C THR A 35 0.24 -6.38 -5.65
N GLY A 36 0.89 -5.56 -6.48
CA GLY A 36 1.33 -4.25 -6.04
C GLY A 36 0.15 -3.46 -5.44
N PRO A 37 0.33 -2.77 -4.31
CA PRO A 37 -0.76 -2.01 -3.69
C PRO A 37 -1.30 -1.01 -4.71
N LYS A 38 -2.50 -1.28 -5.22
CA LYS A 38 -3.22 -0.36 -6.10
C LYS A 38 -3.91 0.64 -5.20
N GLY A 39 -3.35 1.85 -5.13
CA GLY A 39 -4.05 2.96 -4.51
C GLY A 39 -5.37 3.22 -5.23
N VAL A 40 -6.38 3.67 -4.48
CA VAL A 40 -7.64 4.15 -5.04
C VAL A 40 -7.38 5.55 -5.63
N PRO A 41 -7.78 5.84 -6.89
CA PRO A 41 -7.64 7.19 -7.43
C PRO A 41 -8.33 8.20 -6.52
N GLY A 42 -7.65 9.29 -6.14
CA GLY A 42 -8.18 10.27 -5.18
C GLY A 42 -9.56 10.83 -5.54
N LYS A 43 -9.88 10.93 -6.84
CA LYS A 43 -11.22 11.29 -7.33
C LYS A 43 -12.35 10.38 -6.81
N GLN A 44 -12.06 9.11 -6.55
CA GLN A 44 -13.03 8.16 -5.99
C GLN A 44 -13.20 8.32 -4.47
N LEU A 45 -12.26 8.98 -3.80
CA LEU A 45 -12.35 9.26 -2.36
C LEU A 45 -13.16 10.53 -2.05
N LEU A 46 -13.51 11.32 -3.07
CA LEU A 46 -14.29 12.56 -2.90
C LEU A 46 -15.66 12.33 -2.26
N SER A 47 -16.24 11.13 -2.39
CA SER A 47 -17.49 10.77 -1.71
C SER A 47 -17.38 10.78 -0.19
N PHE A 48 -16.17 10.73 0.37
CA PHE A 48 -15.91 10.77 1.80
C PHE A 48 -15.50 12.17 2.30
N ALA A 49 -15.37 13.15 1.39
CA ALA A 49 -14.98 14.50 1.78
C ALA A 49 -16.11 15.17 2.58
N GLY A 50 -15.83 15.57 3.82
CA GLY A 50 -16.79 16.24 4.68
C GLY A 50 -17.95 15.36 5.16
N THR A 51 -17.83 14.03 5.06
CA THR A 51 -18.93 13.11 5.39
C THR A 51 -18.86 12.50 6.78
N ILE A 52 -18.02 13.03 7.68
CA ILE A 52 -18.00 12.52 9.06
C ILE A 52 -19.32 12.94 9.73
N PRO A 53 -20.19 11.99 10.14
CA PRO A 53 -21.42 12.31 10.83
C PRO A 53 -21.16 13.07 12.14
N ALA A 54 -22.08 13.96 12.52
CA ALA A 54 -21.95 14.74 13.74
C ALA A 54 -21.89 13.88 15.02
N ALA A 55 -22.47 12.69 15.01
CA ALA A 55 -22.37 11.75 16.12
C ALA A 55 -20.94 11.23 16.27
N ASP A 56 -20.34 10.78 15.16
CA ASP A 56 -18.96 10.30 15.11
C ASP A 56 -17.97 11.42 15.49
N LEU A 57 -18.24 12.67 15.10
CA LEU A 57 -17.42 13.82 15.54
C LEU A 57 -17.44 13.99 17.06
N LYS A 58 -18.60 13.86 17.71
CA LYS A 58 -18.72 13.94 19.17
C LYS A 58 -18.03 12.77 19.88
N GLU A 59 -18.07 11.59 19.28
CA GLU A 59 -17.36 10.43 19.81
C GLU A 59 -15.84 10.62 19.75
N MET A 60 -15.34 11.16 18.63
CA MET A 60 -13.93 11.54 18.48
C MET A 60 -13.52 12.61 19.49
N GLU A 61 -14.33 13.66 19.67
CA GLU A 61 -14.11 14.73 20.65
C GLU A 61 -13.99 14.16 22.06
N LYS A 62 -14.95 13.34 22.48
CA LYS A 62 -14.92 12.68 23.78
C LYS A 62 -13.69 11.81 23.98
N ALA A 63 -13.31 11.01 22.98
CA ALA A 63 -12.13 10.16 23.07
C ALA A 63 -10.82 10.96 23.26
N ILE A 64 -10.73 12.13 22.62
CA ILE A 64 -9.60 13.06 22.78
C ILE A 64 -9.54 13.61 24.20
N GLU A 65 -10.66 14.15 24.71
CA GLU A 65 -10.75 14.71 26.07
C GLU A 65 -10.48 13.66 27.15
N ASP A 66 -11.02 12.45 26.95
CA ASP A 66 -10.95 11.40 27.97
C ASP A 66 -9.58 10.75 28.05
N SER A 67 -8.86 10.62 26.94
CA SER A 67 -7.64 9.79 26.83
C SER A 67 -6.41 10.48 26.26
N CYS A 68 -6.54 11.52 25.44
CA CYS A 68 -5.41 12.17 24.78
C CYS A 68 -4.96 13.45 25.48
N GLU A 69 -5.89 14.19 26.07
CA GLU A 69 -5.59 15.47 26.76
C GLU A 69 -5.25 15.31 28.25
N LYS A 70 -5.47 14.13 28.82
CA LYS A 70 -5.03 13.77 30.18
C LYS A 70 -3.63 13.15 30.12
N VAL A 71 -2.63 13.99 29.88
CA VAL A 71 -1.23 13.57 29.96
C VAL A 71 -0.83 13.46 31.44
N ASP A 72 -0.55 12.25 31.93
CA ASP A 72 0.12 12.10 33.23
C ASP A 72 1.59 12.48 33.07
N ILE A 73 1.93 13.62 33.64
CA ILE A 73 3.27 14.22 33.61
C ILE A 73 4.31 13.31 34.32
N ASN A 74 3.86 12.32 35.10
CA ASN A 74 4.71 11.40 35.86
C ASN A 74 4.82 10.00 35.24
N GLU A 75 4.19 9.75 34.08
CA GLU A 75 4.29 8.46 33.38
C GLU A 75 5.53 8.32 32.47
N TRP A 76 6.50 9.26 32.55
CA TRP A 76 7.75 9.26 31.79
C TRP A 76 8.98 9.21 32.72
#